data_AF-A0ABD3JY07-F1
#
_entry.id   AF-A0ABD3JY07-F1
#
_cell.length_a   1.000
_cell.length_b   1.000
_cell.length_c   1.000
_cell.angle_alpha   90.00
_cell.angle_beta   90.00
_cell.angle_gamma   90.00
#
_symmetry.space_group_name_H-M   'P 1'
#
loop_
_entity.id
_entity.type
_entity.pdbx_description
1 polymer ?
#
loop_
_entity_poly.entity_id
_entity_poly.type
_entity_poly.pdbx_seq_one_letter_code
_entity_poly.pdbx_strand_id
1 'polypeptide(L)'
;MAGVPLPQPDKILNYPQNGELKYLFRKKLTGSDVKRGLALTAYSNYHLRNLPRPLLDVIARDGLMVWCYTPAVHHSGIVLKDNPDMTSFRFQKSAWDEIVVANRFHVGQEIDCWCLYDAEDGLHGNLRFLIQPVGDYVVPQEATSGETATSSQS
;
A
#
# COMPACT_ATOMS: atom_id res chain seq x y z
N MET A 1 -18.83 -15.32 11.70
CA MET A 1 -18.05 -14.09 11.46
C MET A 1 -16.67 -14.51 10.99
N ALA A 2 -16.25 -14.15 9.78
CA ALA A 2 -14.87 -14.39 9.36
C ALA A 2 -13.96 -13.49 10.21
N GLY A 3 -12.91 -14.06 10.80
CA GLY A 3 -11.94 -13.30 11.60
C GLY A 3 -11.20 -12.26 10.75
N VAL A 4 -10.63 -11.25 11.41
CA VAL A 4 -9.73 -10.30 10.75
C VAL A 4 -8.56 -11.09 10.13
N PRO A 5 -8.23 -10.87 8.85
CA PRO A 5 -7.12 -11.56 8.21
C PRO A 5 -5.79 -11.24 8.90
N LEU A 6 -4.93 -12.24 9.03
CA LEU A 6 -3.60 -12.06 9.58
C LEU A 6 -2.70 -11.37 8.54
N PRO A 7 -2.11 -10.20 8.85
CA PRO A 7 -1.15 -9.58 7.95
C PRO A 7 0.10 -10.46 7.83
N GLN A 8 0.75 -10.47 6.67
CA GLN A 8 2.00 -11.22 6.44
C GLN A 8 3.17 -10.26 6.17
N PRO A 9 3.58 -9.42 7.15
CA PRO A 9 4.65 -8.43 6.99
C PRO A 9 6.03 -9.07 6.87
N ASP A 10 6.22 -10.24 7.49
CA ASP A 10 7.43 -11.06 7.45
C ASP A 10 7.82 -11.49 6.03
N LYS A 11 6.84 -11.52 5.11
CA LYS A 11 7.07 -11.80 3.69
C LYS A 11 7.53 -10.60 2.87
N ILE A 12 7.67 -9.42 3.48
CA ILE A 12 8.04 -8.19 2.79
C ILE A 12 9.39 -7.69 3.30
N LEU A 13 10.35 -7.59 2.39
CA LEU A 13 11.68 -7.08 2.70
C LEU A 13 11.61 -5.66 3.27
N ASN A 14 12.36 -5.40 4.35
CA ASN A 14 12.44 -4.12 5.05
C ASN A 14 11.12 -3.59 5.64
N TYR A 15 10.14 -4.46 5.86
CA TYR A 15 8.94 -4.06 6.59
C TYR A 15 9.29 -3.66 8.03
N PRO A 16 8.79 -2.50 8.54
CA PRO A 16 9.07 -2.06 9.90
C PRO A 16 8.59 -3.10 10.92
N GLN A 17 9.49 -3.51 11.82
CA GLN A 17 9.21 -4.52 12.84
C GLN A 17 8.52 -3.93 14.08
N ASN A 18 8.47 -2.60 14.18
CA ASN A 18 7.94 -1.84 15.29
C ASN A 18 6.56 -1.24 14.95
N GLY A 19 5.65 -1.23 15.92
CA GLY A 19 4.34 -0.60 15.81
C GLY A 19 3.18 -1.58 15.63
N GLU A 20 1.99 -1.13 16.01
CA GLU A 20 0.76 -1.91 15.88
C GLU A 20 0.18 -1.75 14.47
N LEU A 21 0.10 -2.86 13.73
CA LEU A 21 -0.60 -2.92 12.45
C LEU A 21 -2.12 -2.89 12.66
N LYS A 22 -2.77 -1.85 12.14
CA LYS A 22 -4.22 -1.69 12.21
C LYS A 22 -4.86 -2.07 10.90
N TYR A 23 -5.71 -3.07 10.94
CA TYR A 23 -6.51 -3.46 9.79
C TYR A 23 -7.50 -2.36 9.42
N LEU A 24 -7.51 -1.99 8.13
CA LEU A 24 -8.36 -0.93 7.62
C LEU A 24 -9.57 -1.49 6.87
N PHE A 25 -9.35 -2.35 5.87
CA PHE A 25 -10.42 -2.92 5.08
C PHE A 25 -9.99 -4.11 4.25
N ARG A 26 -10.98 -4.90 3.83
CA ARG A 26 -10.96 -5.77 2.66
C ARG A 26 -11.84 -5.13 1.61
N LYS A 27 -11.40 -5.08 0.36
CA LYS A 27 -12.27 -4.65 -0.75
C LYS A 27 -11.94 -5.35 -2.05
N LYS A 28 -12.98 -5.51 -2.85
CA LYS A 28 -12.87 -5.85 -4.27
C LYS A 28 -12.48 -4.60 -5.07
N LEU A 29 -11.37 -4.65 -5.79
CA LEU A 29 -10.87 -3.55 -6.60
C LEU A 29 -11.85 -3.21 -7.73
N THR A 30 -12.24 -1.94 -7.82
CA THR A 30 -13.10 -1.44 -8.89
C THR A 30 -12.28 -0.94 -10.08
N GLY A 31 -12.94 -0.71 -11.21
CA GLY A 31 -12.32 -0.02 -12.35
C GLY A 31 -11.78 1.37 -11.98
N SER A 32 -12.41 2.06 -11.01
CA SER A 32 -11.90 3.35 -10.52
C SER A 32 -10.65 3.18 -9.67
N ASP A 33 -10.58 2.15 -8.83
CA ASP A 33 -9.39 1.90 -8.01
C ASP A 33 -8.16 1.63 -8.87
N VAL A 34 -8.34 0.82 -9.92
CA VAL A 34 -7.24 0.49 -10.85
C VAL A 34 -6.89 1.69 -11.74
N LYS A 35 -7.88 2.43 -12.26
CA LYS A 35 -7.61 3.49 -13.27
C LYS A 35 -7.31 4.87 -12.69
N ARG A 36 -7.79 5.19 -11.48
CA ARG A 36 -7.72 6.54 -10.89
C ARG A 36 -6.98 6.59 -9.56
N GLY A 37 -6.44 5.47 -9.09
CA GLY A 37 -5.86 5.36 -7.75
C GLY A 37 -6.81 4.72 -6.75
N LEU A 38 -6.27 4.10 -5.71
CA LEU A 38 -7.05 3.34 -4.72
C LEU A 38 -7.83 4.28 -3.78
N ALA A 39 -9.16 4.14 -3.75
CA ALA A 39 -9.97 4.76 -2.71
C ALA A 39 -9.90 3.94 -1.41
N LEU A 40 -9.54 4.59 -0.31
CA LEU A 40 -9.56 4.00 1.03
C LEU A 40 -10.98 4.18 1.59
N THR A 41 -11.59 3.06 2.00
CA THR A 41 -13.02 3.00 2.37
C THR A 41 -13.21 2.48 3.78
N ALA A 42 -14.44 2.61 4.30
CA ALA A 42 -14.87 2.04 5.57
C ALA A 42 -14.04 2.53 6.77
N TYR A 43 -13.54 1.62 7.61
CA TYR A 43 -12.80 1.92 8.85
C TYR A 43 -11.53 2.74 8.64
N SER A 44 -10.96 2.75 7.43
CA SER A 44 -9.84 3.62 7.08
C SER A 44 -10.13 5.10 7.37
N ASN A 45 -11.34 5.57 7.08
CA ASN A 45 -11.70 6.97 7.31
C ASN A 45 -11.69 7.31 8.79
N TYR A 46 -12.28 6.47 9.63
CA TYR A 46 -12.29 6.71 11.08
C TYR A 46 -10.86 6.73 11.63
N HIS A 47 -10.03 5.76 11.23
CA HIS A 47 -8.67 5.67 11.73
C HIS A 47 -7.81 6.85 11.26
N LEU A 48 -7.83 7.14 9.96
CA LEU A 48 -7.00 8.19 9.36
C LEU A 48 -7.44 9.60 9.78
N ARG A 49 -8.73 9.84 10.03
CA ARG A 49 -9.22 11.14 10.55
C ARG A 49 -8.81 11.41 12.00
N ASN A 50 -8.32 10.41 12.73
CA ASN A 50 -7.79 10.55 14.08
C ASN A 50 -6.26 10.74 14.12
N LEU A 51 -5.60 10.89 12.96
CA LEU A 51 -4.19 11.25 12.91
C LEU A 51 -3.96 12.67 13.46
N PRO A 52 -2.73 13.01 13.91
CA PRO A 52 -2.42 14.35 14.37
C PRO A 52 -2.75 15.42 13.33
N ARG A 53 -3.22 16.57 13.82
CA ARG A 53 -3.62 17.74 13.00
C ARG A 53 -2.58 18.11 11.93
N PRO A 54 -1.26 18.16 12.22
CA PRO A 54 -0.27 18.50 11.18
C PRO A 54 -0.29 17.54 9.98
N LEU A 55 -0.48 16.23 10.20
CA LEU A 55 -0.58 15.27 9.10
C LEU A 55 -1.88 15.44 8.32
N LEU A 56 -3.00 15.65 9.00
CA LEU A 56 -4.29 15.91 8.35
C LEU A 56 -4.24 17.14 7.44
N ASP A 57 -3.60 18.22 7.92
CA ASP A 57 -3.47 19.47 7.17
C ASP A 57 -2.62 19.26 5.89
N VAL A 58 -1.55 18.45 5.97
CA VAL A 58 -0.73 18.08 4.80
C VAL A 58 -1.51 17.21 3.82
N ILE A 59 -2.23 16.20 4.31
CA ILE A 59 -3.07 15.32 3.47
C ILE A 59 -4.10 16.15 2.69
N ALA A 60 -4.74 17.13 3.34
CA ALA A 60 -5.78 17.95 2.73
C ALA A 60 -5.23 18.93 1.68
N ARG A 61 -4.12 19.62 1.98
CA ARG A 61 -3.56 20.66 1.10
C ARG A 61 -2.79 20.08 -0.07
N ASP A 62 -1.71 19.37 0.25
CA ASP A 62 -0.67 19.01 -0.71
C ASP A 62 -0.78 17.53 -1.09
N GLY A 63 -1.23 16.70 -0.14
CA GLY A 63 -1.13 15.25 -0.19
C GLY A 63 0.11 14.80 0.56
N LEU A 64 -0.04 13.76 1.39
CA LEU A 64 1.04 13.21 2.19
C LEU A 64 1.72 12.07 1.43
N MET A 65 3.03 12.15 1.24
CA MET A 65 3.81 11.02 0.76
C MET A 65 3.94 9.98 1.88
N VAL A 66 3.48 8.75 1.62
CA VAL A 66 3.49 7.63 2.56
C VAL A 66 4.16 6.42 1.92
N TRP A 67 4.70 5.53 2.75
CA TRP A 67 5.26 4.28 2.25
C TRP A 67 4.17 3.21 2.12
N CYS A 68 4.07 2.60 0.94
CA CYS A 68 3.20 1.45 0.70
C CYS A 68 4.05 0.20 0.47
N TYR A 69 3.79 -0.83 1.26
CA TYR A 69 4.45 -2.13 1.24
C TYR A 69 3.49 -3.15 0.62
N THR A 70 3.97 -3.90 -0.38
CA THR A 70 3.23 -5.02 -0.96
C THR A 70 4.15 -6.23 -1.18
N PRO A 71 3.61 -7.43 -1.42
CA PRO A 71 4.45 -8.60 -1.66
C PRO A 71 5.38 -8.48 -2.87
N ALA A 72 4.95 -7.83 -3.96
CA ALA A 72 5.80 -7.63 -5.14
C ALA A 72 6.63 -6.34 -5.12
N VAL A 73 6.34 -5.40 -4.21
CA VAL A 73 7.05 -4.12 -4.12
C VAL A 73 7.39 -3.84 -2.67
N HIS A 74 8.69 -3.90 -2.37
CA HIS A 74 9.21 -3.77 -1.01
C HIS A 74 8.87 -2.42 -0.39
N HIS A 75 8.86 -1.33 -1.15
CA HIS A 75 8.26 -0.06 -0.77
C HIS A 75 8.08 0.85 -2.00
N SER A 76 6.96 1.55 -2.07
CA SER A 76 6.76 2.68 -2.98
C SER A 76 6.28 3.90 -2.22
N GLY A 77 6.87 5.06 -2.49
CA GLY A 77 6.33 6.33 -2.03
C GLY A 77 5.05 6.64 -2.80
N ILE A 78 3.91 6.72 -2.10
CA ILE A 78 2.61 7.01 -2.69
C ILE A 78 1.99 8.23 -2.04
N VAL A 79 1.28 9.06 -2.82
CA VAL A 79 0.63 10.25 -2.28
C VAL A 79 -0.77 9.89 -1.80
N LEU A 80 -1.00 10.00 -0.49
CA LEU A 80 -2.30 9.94 0.16
C LEU A 80 -2.93 11.34 0.19
N LYS A 81 -4.12 11.49 -0.37
CA LYS A 81 -4.85 12.77 -0.38
C LYS A 81 -6.31 12.57 0.03
N ASP A 82 -6.96 13.61 0.55
CA ASP A 82 -8.42 13.62 0.59
C ASP A 82 -8.98 13.47 -0.83
N ASN A 83 -10.02 12.66 -0.97
CA ASN A 83 -10.81 12.59 -2.18
C ASN A 83 -11.54 13.94 -2.36
N PRO A 84 -11.87 14.38 -3.59
CA PRO A 84 -12.51 15.69 -3.80
C PRO A 84 -13.85 15.86 -3.09
N ASP A 85 -14.56 14.77 -2.81
CA ASP A 85 -15.80 14.77 -2.01
C ASP A 85 -15.56 14.93 -0.50
N MET A 86 -14.30 14.93 -0.05
CA MET A 86 -13.86 15.00 1.35
C MET A 86 -14.44 13.91 2.25
N THR A 87 -14.99 12.84 1.67
CA THR A 87 -15.59 11.72 2.40
C THR A 87 -14.65 10.55 2.58
N SER A 88 -13.55 10.53 1.83
CA SER A 88 -12.59 9.44 1.81
C SER A 88 -11.18 9.91 1.53
N PHE A 89 -10.21 9.05 1.79
CA PHE A 89 -8.84 9.26 1.33
C PHE A 89 -8.56 8.42 0.08
N ARG A 90 -7.60 8.86 -0.73
CA ARG A 90 -7.19 8.18 -1.97
C ARG A 90 -5.68 8.17 -2.13
N PHE A 91 -5.14 7.02 -2.52
CA PHE A 91 -3.82 6.96 -3.12
C PHE A 91 -3.86 7.46 -4.56
N GLN A 92 -3.04 8.45 -4.88
CA GLN A 92 -2.99 9.06 -6.20
C GLN A 92 -2.47 8.08 -7.27
N LYS A 93 -2.97 8.27 -8.50
CA LYS A 93 -2.75 7.34 -9.63
C LYS A 93 -1.27 7.06 -9.94
N SER A 94 -0.43 8.09 -10.00
CA SER A 94 0.93 7.96 -10.57
C SER A 94 1.75 6.84 -9.93
N ALA A 95 1.88 6.85 -8.61
CA ALA A 95 2.60 5.80 -7.88
C ALA A 95 1.74 4.55 -7.60
N TRP A 96 0.41 4.67 -7.61
CA TRP A 96 -0.47 3.51 -7.49
C TRP A 96 -0.37 2.57 -8.71
N ASP A 97 -0.25 3.13 -9.92
CA ASP A 97 -0.16 2.35 -11.15
C ASP A 97 1.04 1.40 -11.14
N GLU A 98 2.19 1.81 -10.57
CA GLU A 98 3.37 0.94 -10.41
C GLU A 98 3.07 -0.26 -9.51
N ILE A 99 2.40 -0.02 -8.37
CA ILE A 99 1.96 -1.08 -7.44
C ILE A 99 0.99 -2.03 -8.13
N VAL A 100 0.02 -1.50 -8.90
CA VAL A 100 -0.94 -2.30 -9.66
C VAL A 100 -0.23 -3.22 -10.65
N VAL A 101 0.72 -2.67 -11.42
CA VAL A 101 1.46 -3.44 -12.43
C VAL A 101 2.31 -4.52 -11.77
N ALA A 102 3.11 -4.16 -10.76
CA ALA A 102 4.01 -5.10 -10.10
C ALA A 102 3.28 -6.26 -9.41
N ASN A 103 2.13 -5.98 -8.76
CA ASN A 103 1.34 -7.01 -8.08
C ASN A 103 0.28 -7.67 -9.00
N ARG A 104 0.24 -7.29 -10.28
CA ARG A 104 -0.75 -7.74 -11.28
C ARG A 104 -2.19 -7.56 -10.78
N PHE A 105 -2.44 -6.45 -10.09
CA PHE A 105 -3.77 -6.13 -9.59
C PHE A 105 -4.75 -5.88 -10.73
N HIS A 106 -5.95 -6.46 -10.63
CA HIS A 106 -6.99 -6.32 -11.65
C HIS A 106 -8.36 -6.06 -11.04
N VAL A 107 -9.26 -5.54 -11.88
CA VAL A 107 -10.64 -5.27 -11.47
C VAL A 107 -11.30 -6.58 -11.03
N GLY A 108 -11.92 -6.55 -9.86
CA GLY A 108 -12.54 -7.71 -9.26
C GLY A 108 -11.65 -8.52 -8.32
N GLN A 109 -10.35 -8.22 -8.24
CA GLN A 109 -9.49 -8.84 -7.24
C GLN A 109 -9.76 -8.25 -5.85
N GLU A 110 -9.78 -9.09 -4.83
CA GLU A 110 -9.87 -8.63 -3.45
C GLU A 110 -8.48 -8.36 -2.88
N ILE A 111 -8.37 -7.27 -2.12
CA ILE A 111 -7.18 -6.91 -1.36
C ILE A 111 -7.56 -6.63 0.10
N ASP A 112 -6.63 -6.93 0.99
CA ASP A 112 -6.62 -6.47 2.37
C ASP A 112 -5.64 -5.30 2.52
N CYS A 113 -6.00 -4.35 3.37
CA CYS A 113 -5.21 -3.17 3.67
C CYS A 113 -5.08 -2.96 5.18
N TRP A 114 -3.85 -2.71 5.62
CA TRP A 114 -3.52 -2.30 6.97
C TRP A 114 -2.71 -1.01 6.94
N CYS A 115 -2.67 -0.31 8.07
CA CYS A 115 -1.75 0.80 8.28
C CYS A 115 -0.96 0.65 9.57
N LEU A 116 0.19 1.32 9.58
CA LEU A 116 1.04 1.51 10.74
C LEU A 116 1.35 3.00 10.83
N TYR A 117 1.08 3.57 12.00
CA TYR A 117 1.45 4.94 12.31
C TYR A 117 2.45 4.92 13.46
N ASP A 118 3.64 5.43 13.21
CA ASP A 118 4.70 5.58 14.19
C ASP A 118 4.86 7.06 14.51
N ALA A 119 4.46 7.47 15.71
CA ALA A 119 4.48 8.87 16.13
C ALA A 119 5.89 9.37 16.48
N GLU A 120 6.84 8.47 16.76
CA GLU A 120 8.21 8.80 17.13
C GLU A 120 9.13 8.91 15.92
N ASP A 121 8.67 8.42 14.77
CA ASP A 121 9.43 8.40 13.54
C ASP A 121 9.20 9.67 12.70
N GLY A 122 10.16 10.59 12.77
CA GLY A 122 10.12 11.88 12.08
C GLY A 122 9.40 12.97 12.88
N LEU A 123 9.32 14.18 12.31
CA LEU A 123 8.83 15.38 13.04
C LEU A 123 7.33 15.31 13.41
N HIS A 124 6.54 14.58 12.62
CA HIS A 124 5.08 14.50 12.77
C HIS A 124 4.58 13.05 12.80
N GLY A 125 5.50 12.11 13.00
CA GLY A 125 5.26 10.69 12.80
C GLY A 125 5.20 10.31 11.31
N ASN A 126 5.33 9.00 11.06
CA ASN A 126 5.31 8.43 9.72
C ASN A 126 4.15 7.44 9.58
N LEU A 127 3.39 7.61 8.50
CA LEU A 127 2.29 6.73 8.13
C LEU A 127 2.74 5.77 7.03
N ARG A 128 2.47 4.48 7.24
CA ARG A 128 2.83 3.39 6.34
C ARG A 128 1.62 2.50 6.10
N PHE A 129 1.59 1.88 4.92
CA PHE A 129 0.51 0.98 4.52
C PHE A 129 1.04 -0.37 4.08
N LEU A 130 0.29 -1.42 4.40
CA LEU A 130 0.49 -2.77 3.89
C LEU A 130 -0.73 -3.13 3.04
N ILE A 131 -0.50 -3.56 1.80
CA ILE A 131 -1.55 -4.06 0.92
C ILE A 131 -1.18 -5.44 0.42
N GLN A 132 -2.09 -6.38 0.59
CA GLN A 132 -1.91 -7.77 0.15
C GLN A 132 -3.17 -8.24 -0.57
N PRO A 133 -3.04 -8.98 -1.67
CA PRO A 133 -4.21 -9.64 -2.27
C PRO A 133 -4.73 -10.74 -1.35
N VAL A 134 -6.05 -10.94 -1.38
CA VAL A 134 -6.70 -11.98 -0.58
C VAL A 134 -6.45 -13.36 -1.18
N GLY A 135 -6.00 -14.30 -0.35
CA GLY A 135 -5.68 -15.68 -0.75
C GLY A 135 -4.17 -15.92 -0.85
N ASP A 136 -3.78 -17.11 -1.34
CA ASP A 136 -2.38 -17.46 -1.52
C ASP A 136 -1.77 -16.65 -2.67
N TYR A 137 -1.07 -15.58 -2.32
CA TYR A 137 -0.26 -14.83 -3.26
C TYR A 137 1.11 -15.46 -3.40
N VAL A 138 1.41 -15.97 -4.59
CA VAL A 138 2.76 -16.35 -4.98
C VAL A 138 3.46 -15.08 -5.47
N VAL A 139 4.49 -14.64 -4.75
CA VAL A 139 5.36 -13.55 -5.20
C VAL A 139 5.87 -13.90 -6.59
N PRO A 140 5.66 -13.04 -7.61
CA PRO A 140 6.27 -13.26 -8.92
C PRO A 140 7.79 -13.30 -8.71
N GLN A 141 8.43 -14.45 -8.97
CA GLN A 141 9.89 -14.47 -9.06
C GLN A 141 10.28 -13.46 -10.13
N GLU A 142 11.15 -12.52 -9.77
CA GLU A 142 11.81 -11.69 -10.77
C GLU A 142 12.40 -12.61 -11.82
N ALA A 143 12.09 -12.36 -13.09
CA ALA A 143 12.79 -13.04 -14.18
C ALA A 143 14.25 -12.62 -14.07
N THR A 144 15.09 -13.49 -13.50
CA THR A 144 16.54 -13.39 -13.58
C THR A 144 16.87 -13.30 -15.06
N SER A 145 17.24 -12.09 -15.49
CA SER A 145 17.72 -11.84 -16.83
C SER A 145 18.95 -12.71 -17.02
N GLY A 146 18.86 -13.69 -17.92
CA GLY A 146 19.87 -14.70 -18.12
C GLY A 146 21.23 -14.08 -18.42
N GLU A 147 22.22 -14.38 -17.58
CA GLU A 147 23.62 -14.29 -17.96
C GLU A 147 23.83 -15.19 -19.18
N THR A 148 24.04 -14.56 -20.33
CA THR A 148 24.49 -15.26 -21.53
C THR A 148 25.95 -15.60 -21.32
N ALA A 149 26.20 -16.87 -21.00
CA ALA A 149 27.52 -17.47 -21.08
C ALA A 149 28.09 -17.24 -22.48
N THR A 150 29.23 -16.54 -22.56
CA THR A 150 30.07 -16.57 -23.76
C THR A 150 31.38 -17.24 -23.38
N SER A 151 31.39 -18.56 -23.45
CA SER A 151 32.62 -19.32 -23.64
C SER A 151 33.14 -19.01 -25.03
N SER A 152 34.38 -18.54 -25.13
CA SER A 152 35.15 -18.67 -26.36
C SER A 152 36.59 -18.95 -25.97
N GLN A 153 36.95 -20.21 -26.19
CA GLN A 153 38.32 -20.69 -26.22
C GLN A 153 39.11 -19.93 -27.30
N SER A 154 40.36 -19.58 -26.97
CA SER A 154 41.51 -19.62 -27.86
C SER A 154 42.75 -19.83 -27.01
#